data_AF-A0A496PNF9-F1
#
_entry.id   AF-A0A496PNF9-F1
#
_cell.length_a   1.000
_cell.length_b   1.000
_cell.length_c   1.000
_cell.angle_alpha   90.00
_cell.angle_beta   90.00
_cell.angle_gamma   90.00
#
_symmetry.space_group_name_H-M   'P 1'
#
loop_
_entity.id
_entity.type
_entity.pdbx_description
1 polymer ?
#
loop_
_entity_poly.entity_id
_entity_poly.type
_entity_poly.pdbx_seq_one_letter_code
_entity_poly.pdbx_strand_id
1 'polypeptide(L)'
;MTNPTVGQLTVVRGRPAVIRDVVQNRAREGNFHLISVQYVDGTTFPDEEWISWENESEPQLLSGITFPGILNSETLPDKPSRYSSFINAYRWTSHNRLTSSRAEQDSVLAIISPWYNAVQIEDYQLYPVIKSLLMPRVSLLLADDVGLGKTIEAGLILSELYSRRRIHRTLVVCPASLQRQWKDELLEKFHLDFTIVGREEHNRIRRQLGVDANPWSIHPRIITSMDYLRQPDVLESFRATAMSLWQGVRLPFQMLIVDEAHNLSPNVFGDDSDRCRMLRQMSKYFEHRLFLSATPHNGYTATFSGLLSILDPVRMQQTATLDDSDRKQVNLLMVRRLKSELKAKGAHKRFAERAVRNIPIELQNHPQERDLYDLLRQFRHAITSKVTSISRRERRICDFVITLLTKRLLSSTYSFARTWWQHIEGVDIKEEDVSEVENSVNKALSDTGDDSIKNQQEEDAARRTGSWMTQFRSQLSEELKSISTLLDKYGWPAATVQEPENVLENGPKDAKLKELFDWIESHLRKDGAFIENERLIVFTEYKNTLEYLVSKFKSLGMEYPQVDFL
;
A
#
# COMPACT_ATOMS: atom_id res chain seq x y z
N MET A 1 52.94 38.33 21.08
CA MET A 1 52.28 37.41 20.13
C MET A 1 53.17 36.20 19.95
N THR A 2 52.58 35.00 19.90
CA THR A 2 53.29 33.78 19.48
C THR A 2 53.78 33.94 18.04
N ASN A 3 55.00 33.48 17.74
CA ASN A 3 55.56 33.58 16.39
C ASN A 3 54.82 32.61 15.46
N PRO A 4 54.48 33.02 14.22
CA PRO A 4 53.86 32.14 13.25
C PRO A 4 54.84 31.04 12.83
N THR A 5 54.33 29.80 12.67
CA THR A 5 55.13 28.65 12.22
C THR A 5 54.48 27.97 11.02
N VAL A 6 55.30 27.41 10.13
CA VAL A 6 54.82 26.67 8.95
C VAL A 6 53.98 25.46 9.39
N GLY A 7 52.83 25.27 8.75
CA GLY A 7 51.86 24.21 9.03
C GLY A 7 50.83 24.57 10.11
N GLN A 8 50.92 25.75 10.72
CA GLN A 8 49.98 26.19 11.74
C GLN A 8 48.68 26.73 11.12
N LEU A 9 47.55 26.38 11.73
CA LEU A 9 46.24 26.97 11.40
C LEU A 9 46.14 28.38 11.99
N THR A 10 45.62 29.30 11.19
CA THR A 10 45.43 30.70 11.57
C THR A 10 44.10 31.22 11.02
N VAL A 11 43.59 32.30 11.60
CA VAL A 11 42.49 33.07 11.02
C VAL A 11 43.05 34.40 10.56
N VAL A 12 42.88 34.69 9.27
CA VAL A 12 43.28 35.94 8.62
C VAL A 12 42.02 36.59 8.08
N ARG A 13 41.69 37.79 8.55
CA ARG A 13 40.46 38.54 8.15
C ARG A 13 39.18 37.71 8.29
N GLY A 14 39.08 36.92 9.36
CA GLY A 14 37.94 36.04 9.63
C GLY A 14 37.88 34.76 8.78
N ARG A 15 38.86 34.53 7.89
CA ARG A 15 38.94 33.32 7.06
C ARG A 15 39.98 32.35 7.63
N PRO A 16 39.64 31.05 7.80
CA PRO A 16 40.59 30.05 8.26
C PRO A 16 41.61 29.76 7.16
N ALA A 17 42.88 29.73 7.52
CA ALA A 17 44.00 29.49 6.61
C ALA A 17 45.11 28.67 7.30
N VAL A 18 45.97 28.05 6.49
CA VAL A 18 47.17 27.34 6.93
C VAL A 18 48.39 28.12 6.47
N ILE A 19 49.33 28.33 7.38
CA ILE A 19 50.60 28.99 7.08
C ILE A 19 51.47 28.02 6.26
N ARG A 20 51.77 28.39 5.01
CA ARG A 20 52.58 27.60 4.07
C ARG A 20 54.07 27.91 4.15
N ASP A 21 54.41 29.18 4.38
CA ASP A 21 55.80 29.62 4.47
C ASP A 21 55.92 30.81 5.43
N VAL A 22 57.09 30.96 6.04
CA VAL A 22 57.41 32.04 6.99
C VAL A 22 58.81 32.58 6.69
N VAL A 23 58.88 33.80 6.17
CA VAL A 23 60.13 34.53 5.97
C VAL A 23 60.31 35.50 7.14
N GLN A 24 61.25 35.19 8.02
CA GLN A 24 61.59 36.05 9.15
C GLN A 24 62.69 37.06 8.75
N ASN A 25 62.43 38.34 8.97
CA ASN A 25 63.44 39.39 8.83
C ASN A 25 63.70 40.08 10.17
N ARG A 26 64.97 40.21 10.54
CA ARG A 26 65.39 40.90 11.78
C ARG A 26 65.80 42.32 11.44
N ALA A 27 64.92 43.28 11.71
CA ALA A 27 65.22 44.71 11.60
C ALA A 27 65.67 45.27 12.97
N ARG A 28 66.27 46.46 12.99
CA ARG A 28 66.69 47.14 14.24
C ARG A 28 65.54 47.43 15.21
N GLU A 29 64.30 47.42 14.74
CA GLU A 29 63.09 47.76 15.51
C GLU A 29 62.21 46.54 15.88
N GLY A 30 62.61 45.31 15.52
CA GLY A 30 61.85 44.09 15.85
C GLY A 30 62.01 42.96 14.83
N ASN A 31 61.47 41.79 15.16
CA ASN A 31 61.33 40.68 14.22
C ASN A 31 60.03 40.87 13.44
N PHE A 32 60.12 40.86 12.11
CA PHE A 32 58.97 40.87 11.21
C PHE A 32 58.85 39.52 10.50
N HIS A 33 57.61 39.03 10.33
CA HIS A 33 57.31 37.79 9.64
C HIS A 33 56.43 38.08 8.44
N LEU A 34 56.98 37.81 7.25
CA LEU A 34 56.19 37.73 6.02
C LEU A 34 55.76 36.27 5.85
N ILE A 35 54.46 36.01 5.89
CA ILE A 35 53.93 34.64 5.83
C ILE A 35 53.09 34.43 4.57
N SER A 36 53.19 33.23 3.99
CA SER A 36 52.27 32.77 2.94
C SER A 36 51.16 31.98 3.61
N VAL A 37 49.90 32.31 3.33
CA VAL A 37 48.73 31.60 3.85
C VAL A 37 47.91 31.00 2.72
N GLN A 38 47.39 29.79 2.93
CA GLN A 38 46.41 29.16 2.05
C GLN A 38 45.09 28.99 2.79
N TYR A 39 43.99 29.48 2.23
CA TYR A 39 42.67 29.40 2.86
C TYR A 39 42.08 28.00 2.76
N VAL A 40 41.36 27.58 3.82
CA VAL A 40 40.73 26.25 3.91
C VAL A 40 39.20 26.31 3.95
N ASP A 41 38.63 27.48 3.63
CA ASP A 41 37.18 27.73 3.64
C ASP A 41 36.46 27.38 2.32
N GLY A 42 37.20 26.91 1.31
CA GLY A 42 36.65 26.51 0.02
C GLY A 42 36.25 27.66 -0.92
N THR A 43 36.59 28.92 -0.58
CA THR A 43 36.43 30.05 -1.50
C THR A 43 37.62 30.19 -2.46
N THR A 44 37.35 30.50 -3.73
CA THR A 44 38.33 30.39 -4.82
C THR A 44 39.20 31.62 -5.04
N PHE A 45 38.99 32.74 -4.32
CA PHE A 45 39.83 33.93 -4.50
C PHE A 45 39.87 34.88 -3.29
N PRO A 46 41.07 35.27 -2.80
CA PRO A 46 42.33 34.57 -3.00
C PRO A 46 42.29 33.19 -2.32
N ASP A 47 42.84 32.18 -2.98
CA ASP A 47 43.12 30.83 -2.43
C ASP A 47 44.41 30.87 -1.60
N GLU A 48 45.40 31.65 -2.05
CA GLU A 48 46.66 31.90 -1.34
C GLU A 48 47.02 33.39 -1.38
N GLU A 49 47.62 33.91 -0.30
CA GLU A 49 48.17 35.26 -0.24
C GLU A 49 49.41 35.36 0.66
N TRP A 50 50.22 36.40 0.43
CA TRP A 50 51.35 36.77 1.30
C TRP A 50 50.96 37.95 2.19
N ILE A 51 51.17 37.81 3.50
CA ILE A 51 50.79 38.84 4.49
C ILE A 51 51.93 39.15 5.45
N SER A 52 52.02 40.41 5.85
CA SER A 52 52.91 40.85 6.93
C SER A 52 52.21 40.59 8.27
N TRP A 53 52.64 39.57 8.99
CA TRP A 53 51.95 39.06 10.18
C TRP A 53 51.72 40.13 11.25
N GLU A 54 52.71 40.98 11.50
CA GLU A 54 52.65 42.04 12.51
C GLU A 54 51.70 43.19 12.15
N ASN A 55 51.39 43.36 10.85
CA ASN A 55 50.53 44.42 10.35
C ASN A 55 49.10 43.94 10.04
N GLU A 56 48.84 42.64 10.18
CA GLU A 56 47.52 42.10 9.93
C GLU A 56 46.56 42.52 11.05
N SER A 57 45.31 42.79 10.69
CA SER A 57 44.25 43.13 11.64
C SER A 57 43.71 41.85 12.28
N GLU A 58 43.90 41.72 13.60
CA GLU A 58 43.43 40.61 14.44
C GLU A 58 43.97 39.20 14.04
N PRO A 59 45.28 39.01 13.83
CA PRO A 59 45.83 37.71 13.50
C PRO A 59 45.68 36.75 14.68
N GLN A 60 44.96 35.63 14.46
CA GLN A 60 44.78 34.58 15.47
C GLN A 60 45.53 33.32 15.06
N LEU A 61 46.42 32.84 15.92
CA LEU A 61 47.03 31.51 15.79
C LEU A 61 46.15 30.49 16.49
N LEU A 62 45.67 29.49 15.75
CA LEU A 62 44.91 28.39 16.32
C LEU A 62 45.93 27.35 16.84
N SER A 63 45.91 27.10 18.14
CA SER A 63 46.80 26.14 18.79
C SER A 63 46.32 24.71 18.54
N GLY A 64 46.86 24.04 17.51
CA GLY A 64 46.74 22.61 17.28
C GLY A 64 45.33 22.10 16.98
N ILE A 65 45.21 21.15 16.05
CA ILE A 65 43.94 20.47 15.77
C ILE A 65 43.65 19.51 16.92
N THR A 66 43.00 20.01 17.96
CA THR A 66 42.19 19.17 18.84
C THR A 66 40.73 19.52 18.57
N PHE A 67 39.90 18.51 18.35
CA PHE A 67 38.45 18.69 18.39
C PHE A 67 38.09 19.51 19.64
N PRO A 68 37.15 20.47 19.54
CA PRO A 68 36.68 21.20 20.72
C PRO A 68 36.34 20.18 21.80
N GLY A 69 37.08 20.23 22.90
CA GLY A 69 36.88 19.30 24.00
C GLY A 69 35.46 19.47 24.48
N ILE A 70 34.66 18.39 24.48
CA ILE A 70 33.29 18.38 25.03
C ILE A 70 33.29 18.84 26.50
N LEU A 71 34.45 18.77 27.16
CA LEU A 71 34.71 19.19 28.54
C LEU A 71 35.35 20.58 28.68
N ASN A 72 35.69 21.25 27.57
CA ASN A 72 36.29 22.58 27.61
C ASN A 72 35.17 23.62 27.79
N SER A 73 35.25 24.43 28.84
CA SER A 73 34.16 25.34 29.25
C SER A 73 33.81 26.40 28.21
N GLU A 74 34.74 26.69 27.29
CA GLU A 74 34.55 27.65 26.19
C GLU A 74 33.91 27.03 24.93
N THR A 75 33.89 25.70 24.80
CA THR A 75 33.34 24.99 23.62
C THR A 75 32.27 23.96 23.99
N LEU A 76 31.58 24.18 25.13
CA LEU A 76 30.47 23.34 25.55
C LEU A 76 29.37 23.30 24.46
N PRO A 77 28.81 22.12 24.15
CA PRO A 77 27.63 22.04 23.30
C PRO A 77 26.52 22.93 23.85
N ASP A 78 25.79 23.58 22.95
CA ASP A 78 24.60 24.34 23.33
C ASP A 78 23.67 23.46 24.18
N LYS A 79 23.09 24.05 25.22
CA LYS A 79 22.07 23.36 26.02
C LYS A 79 20.97 22.85 25.08
N PRO A 80 20.42 21.62 25.26
CA PRO A 80 19.37 21.07 24.40
C PRO A 80 18.17 22.00 24.22
N SER A 81 17.87 22.83 25.23
CA SER A 81 16.84 23.87 25.15
C SER A 81 17.13 24.92 24.09
N ARG A 82 18.39 25.33 23.91
CA ARG A 82 18.82 26.33 22.92
C ARG A 82 18.79 25.76 21.50
N TYR A 83 19.24 24.52 21.32
CA TYR A 83 19.07 23.81 20.04
C TYR A 83 17.58 23.62 19.70
N SER A 84 16.76 23.23 20.69
CA SER A 84 15.30 23.17 20.56
C SER A 84 14.71 24.53 20.19
N SER A 85 15.15 25.61 20.82
CA SER A 85 14.74 26.98 20.48
C SER A 85 15.14 27.37 19.07
N PHE A 86 16.35 27.01 18.60
CA PHE A 86 16.78 27.23 17.22
C PHE A 86 15.93 26.45 16.21
N ILE A 87 15.69 25.15 16.45
CA ILE A 87 14.82 24.32 15.60
C ILE A 87 13.39 24.87 15.60
N ASN A 88 12.87 25.29 16.75
CA ASN A 88 11.55 25.90 16.86
C ASN A 88 11.48 27.24 16.13
N ALA A 89 12.51 28.10 16.25
CA ALA A 89 12.62 29.35 15.52
C ALA A 89 12.70 29.10 14.01
N TYR A 90 13.52 28.15 13.55
CA TYR A 90 13.61 27.75 12.15
C TYR A 90 12.26 27.25 11.61
N ARG A 91 11.58 26.37 12.36
CA ARG A 91 10.22 25.88 12.03
C ARG A 91 9.18 26.99 12.00
N TRP A 92 9.28 27.97 12.91
CA TRP A 92 8.44 29.17 12.90
C TRP A 92 8.72 30.04 11.69
N THR A 93 9.99 30.24 11.35
CA THR A 93 10.42 31.09 10.23
C THR A 93 10.05 30.45 8.89
N SER A 94 10.18 29.13 8.75
CA SER A 94 9.77 28.40 7.54
C SER A 94 8.26 28.42 7.32
N HIS A 95 7.47 28.37 8.41
CA HIS A 95 6.01 28.56 8.35
C HIS A 95 5.61 30.00 8.04
N ASN A 96 6.32 30.98 8.60
CA ASN A 96 5.99 32.40 8.45
C ASN A 96 6.49 33.03 7.15
N ARG A 97 7.47 32.40 6.46
CA ARG A 97 8.01 32.90 5.18
C ARG A 97 6.99 32.93 4.03
N LEU A 98 5.90 32.16 4.12
CA LEU A 98 4.85 32.13 3.09
C LEU A 98 3.56 32.84 3.50
N THR A 99 3.44 33.26 4.77
CA THR A 99 2.27 33.99 5.27
C THR A 99 2.50 35.49 5.43
N SER A 100 3.75 35.97 5.37
CA SER A 100 4.08 37.38 5.60
C SER A 100 4.67 38.05 4.37
N SER A 101 3.85 38.84 3.66
CA SER A 101 4.16 40.26 3.36
C SER A 101 3.18 40.98 2.40
N ARG A 102 2.02 40.42 2.01
CA ARG A 102 1.01 41.17 1.20
C ARG A 102 -0.45 40.69 1.24
N ALA A 103 -0.79 39.70 2.07
CA ALA A 103 -2.11 39.07 2.06
C ALA A 103 -3.13 39.69 3.04
N GLU A 104 -3.08 41.01 3.26
CA GLU A 104 -4.15 41.70 4.02
C GLU A 104 -5.38 42.01 3.17
N GLN A 105 -5.35 41.74 1.85
CA GLN A 105 -6.53 41.91 0.98
C GLN A 105 -6.85 40.72 0.06
N ASP A 106 -5.93 39.78 -0.18
CA ASP A 106 -6.22 38.58 -0.97
C ASP A 106 -5.94 37.28 -0.18
N SER A 107 -7.02 36.52 -0.05
CA SER A 107 -7.21 35.23 0.61
C SER A 107 -6.47 34.06 -0.07
N VAL A 108 -5.18 34.21 -0.38
CA VAL A 108 -4.40 33.13 -0.98
C VAL A 108 -3.92 32.19 0.12
N LEU A 109 -4.58 31.03 0.24
CA LEU A 109 -4.07 29.90 1.01
C LEU A 109 -2.71 29.47 0.44
N ALA A 110 -1.61 29.93 1.04
CA ALA A 110 -0.28 29.47 0.65
C ALA A 110 -0.15 27.97 0.97
N ILE A 111 0.03 27.15 -0.06
CA ILE A 111 0.28 25.71 0.05
C ILE A 111 1.80 25.52 0.13
N ILE A 112 2.24 24.76 1.12
CA ILE A 112 3.64 24.50 1.43
C ILE A 112 4.06 23.08 1.05
N SER A 113 3.14 22.12 1.05
CA SER A 113 3.43 20.71 0.78
C SER A 113 4.14 20.44 -0.55
N PRO A 114 3.95 21.22 -1.64
CA PRO A 114 4.74 21.01 -2.85
C PRO A 114 6.23 21.28 -2.74
N TRP A 115 6.64 22.08 -1.76
CA TRP A 115 8.01 22.59 -1.65
C TRP A 115 8.86 21.80 -0.65
N TYR A 116 8.23 21.09 0.28
CA TYR A 116 8.90 20.41 1.40
C TYR A 116 8.90 18.87 1.28
N ASN A 117 8.27 18.32 0.24
CA ASN A 117 8.12 16.88 0.04
C ASN A 117 8.87 16.44 -1.23
N ALA A 118 9.37 15.21 -1.25
CA ALA A 118 10.12 14.62 -2.37
C ALA A 118 9.16 14.04 -3.43
N VAL A 119 8.27 14.88 -3.97
CA VAL A 119 7.25 14.48 -4.95
C VAL A 119 7.26 15.41 -6.17
N GLN A 120 7.19 14.81 -7.35
CA GLN A 120 6.80 15.55 -8.55
C GLN A 120 5.29 15.67 -8.58
N ILE A 121 4.79 16.91 -8.48
CA ILE A 121 3.35 17.18 -8.34
C ILE A 121 2.73 17.52 -9.67
N GLU A 122 1.55 16.96 -9.89
CA GLU A 122 0.69 17.34 -10.99
C GLU A 122 -0.33 18.41 -10.56
N ASP A 123 -0.67 19.30 -11.49
CA ASP A 123 -1.61 20.41 -11.29
C ASP A 123 -2.94 19.99 -10.67
N TYR A 124 -3.50 18.87 -11.13
CA TYR A 124 -4.74 18.34 -10.61
C TYR A 124 -4.59 17.96 -9.12
N GLN A 125 -3.46 17.40 -8.69
CA GLN A 125 -3.26 16.92 -7.32
C GLN A 125 -3.34 18.04 -6.27
N LEU A 126 -3.21 19.30 -6.68
CA LEU A 126 -3.34 20.47 -5.79
C LEU A 126 -4.80 20.78 -5.43
N TYR A 127 -5.77 20.45 -6.28
CA TYR A 127 -7.17 20.79 -6.05
C TYR A 127 -7.75 20.14 -4.77
N PRO A 128 -7.59 18.82 -4.52
CA PRO A 128 -7.97 18.20 -3.25
C PRO A 128 -7.33 18.85 -2.02
N VAL A 129 -6.05 19.24 -2.14
CA VAL A 129 -5.30 19.87 -1.05
C VAL A 129 -5.94 21.20 -0.67
N ILE A 130 -6.19 22.08 -1.64
CA ILE A 130 -6.87 23.36 -1.41
C ILE A 130 -8.26 23.13 -0.83
N LYS A 131 -9.03 22.20 -1.41
CA LYS A 131 -10.39 21.89 -0.97
C LYS A 131 -10.40 21.41 0.48
N SER A 132 -9.45 20.57 0.89
CA SER A 132 -9.31 20.11 2.27
C SER A 132 -8.95 21.23 3.25
N LEU A 133 -8.10 22.18 2.84
CA LEU A 133 -7.69 23.30 3.68
C LEU A 133 -8.83 24.28 3.94
N LEU A 134 -9.74 24.45 2.99
CA LEU A 134 -10.95 25.27 3.12
C LEU A 134 -12.01 24.64 4.05
N MET A 135 -11.91 23.35 4.34
CA MET A 135 -12.86 22.67 5.24
C MET A 135 -12.47 22.89 6.72
N PRO A 136 -13.42 23.29 7.59
CA PRO A 136 -13.18 23.37 9.04
C PRO A 136 -12.77 22.01 9.62
N ARG A 137 -13.43 20.95 9.16
CA ARG A 137 -13.05 19.55 9.38
C ARG A 137 -12.99 18.87 8.02
N VAL A 138 -11.85 18.26 7.72
CA VAL A 138 -11.69 17.57 6.43
C VAL A 138 -12.61 16.36 6.43
N SER A 139 -13.61 16.38 5.55
CA SER A 139 -14.50 15.26 5.24
C SER A 139 -14.51 15.14 3.73
N LEU A 140 -13.60 14.34 3.18
CA LEU A 140 -13.36 14.31 1.74
C LEU A 140 -13.25 12.87 1.21
N LEU A 141 -13.90 12.62 0.08
CA LEU A 141 -13.78 11.39 -0.70
C LEU A 141 -12.97 11.69 -1.97
N LEU A 142 -11.76 11.12 -2.06
CA LEU A 142 -10.95 11.13 -3.28
C LEU A 142 -11.36 9.93 -4.14
N ALA A 143 -12.20 10.24 -5.12
CA ALA A 143 -12.81 9.31 -6.04
C ALA A 143 -12.13 9.29 -7.43
N ASP A 144 -10.85 9.65 -7.48
CA ASP A 144 -10.07 9.73 -8.69
C ASP A 144 -9.73 8.37 -9.28
N ASP A 145 -9.61 8.33 -10.60
CA ASP A 145 -9.26 7.14 -11.37
C ASP A 145 -7.97 6.45 -10.88
N VAL A 146 -7.85 5.16 -11.14
CA VAL A 146 -6.70 4.35 -10.71
C VAL A 146 -5.42 4.91 -11.30
N GLY A 147 -4.40 5.11 -10.47
CA GLY A 147 -3.09 5.62 -10.90
C GLY A 147 -2.99 7.14 -11.05
N LEU A 148 -3.99 7.93 -10.62
CA LEU A 148 -3.84 9.39 -10.53
C LEU A 148 -3.03 9.87 -9.31
N GLY A 149 -2.65 8.95 -8.42
CA GLY A 149 -1.83 9.25 -7.25
C GLY A 149 -2.64 9.66 -6.02
N LYS A 150 -3.75 8.98 -5.71
CA LYS A 150 -4.55 9.22 -4.50
C LYS A 150 -3.72 9.18 -3.21
N THR A 151 -2.73 8.29 -3.13
CA THR A 151 -1.77 8.22 -2.02
C THR A 151 -0.92 9.49 -1.91
N ILE A 152 -0.47 10.04 -3.05
CA ILE A 152 0.26 11.32 -3.10
C ILE A 152 -0.64 12.46 -2.65
N GLU A 153 -1.88 12.53 -3.13
CA GLU A 153 -2.84 13.55 -2.72
C GLU A 153 -3.14 13.49 -1.22
N ALA A 154 -3.33 12.28 -0.67
CA ALA A 154 -3.49 12.07 0.76
C ALA A 154 -2.24 12.50 1.55
N GLY A 155 -1.03 12.17 1.06
CA GLY A 155 0.23 12.61 1.65
C GLY A 155 0.40 14.13 1.65
N LEU A 156 0.00 14.81 0.56
CA LEU A 156 0.01 16.28 0.48
C LEU A 156 -0.94 16.90 1.49
N ILE A 157 -2.16 16.35 1.64
CA ILE A 157 -3.12 16.78 2.66
C ILE A 157 -2.55 16.55 4.07
N LEU A 158 -1.99 15.38 4.35
CA LEU A 158 -1.37 15.07 5.64
C LEU A 158 -0.23 16.05 5.96
N SER A 159 0.67 16.29 5.00
CA SER A 159 1.81 17.19 5.16
C SER A 159 1.37 18.62 5.49
N GLU A 160 0.33 19.12 4.81
CA GLU A 160 -0.30 20.41 5.12
C GLU A 160 -0.89 20.45 6.54
N LEU A 161 -1.70 19.45 6.90
CA LEU A 161 -2.37 19.41 8.19
C LEU A 161 -1.39 19.25 9.36
N TYR A 162 -0.33 18.46 9.19
CA TYR A 162 0.75 18.31 10.18
C TYR A 162 1.51 19.61 10.37
N SER A 163 1.89 20.25 9.26
CA SER A 163 2.62 21.51 9.28
C SER A 163 1.83 22.59 10.02
N ARG A 164 0.52 22.69 9.74
CA ARG A 164 -0.42 23.61 10.41
C ARG A 164 -0.84 23.17 11.81
N ARG A 165 -0.30 22.07 12.34
CA ARG A 165 -0.63 21.48 13.66
C ARG A 165 -2.12 21.19 13.87
N ARG A 166 -2.85 20.88 12.77
CA ARG A 166 -4.26 20.44 12.83
C ARG A 166 -4.38 18.97 13.23
N ILE A 167 -3.35 18.18 12.97
CA ILE A 167 -3.33 16.74 13.27
C ILE A 167 -2.06 16.33 14.00
N HIS A 168 -2.19 15.35 14.89
CA HIS A 168 -1.07 14.71 15.58
C HIS A 168 -1.18 13.19 15.51
N ARG A 169 -2.37 12.65 15.79
CA ARG A 169 -2.69 11.23 15.68
C ARG A 169 -3.45 10.91 14.39
N THR A 170 -2.88 10.05 13.57
CA THR A 170 -3.43 9.63 12.28
C THR A 170 -3.51 8.11 12.21
N LEU A 171 -4.66 7.60 11.77
CA LEU A 171 -4.85 6.19 11.43
C LEU A 171 -5.13 6.07 9.93
N VAL A 172 -4.32 5.27 9.25
CA VAL A 172 -4.56 4.80 7.89
C VAL A 172 -5.10 3.37 7.96
N VAL A 173 -6.26 3.15 7.35
CA VAL A 173 -6.88 1.82 7.21
C VAL A 173 -6.91 1.47 5.73
N CYS A 174 -6.20 0.42 5.34
CA CYS A 174 -6.06 -0.01 3.95
C CYS A 174 -6.17 -1.54 3.82
N PRO A 175 -6.25 -2.11 2.61
CA PRO A 175 -6.00 -3.54 2.40
C PRO A 175 -4.64 -3.97 2.96
N ALA A 176 -4.50 -5.23 3.37
CA ALA A 176 -3.27 -5.72 4.00
C ALA A 176 -2.05 -5.61 3.07
N SER A 177 -2.24 -5.90 1.78
CA SER A 177 -1.17 -5.81 0.78
C SER A 177 -0.65 -4.40 0.54
N LEU A 178 -1.48 -3.37 0.75
CA LEU A 178 -1.08 -1.97 0.56
C LEU A 178 -0.37 -1.36 1.77
N GLN A 179 -0.31 -2.05 2.93
CA GLN A 179 0.24 -1.46 4.16
C GLN A 179 1.70 -1.03 4.03
N ARG A 180 2.53 -1.87 3.40
CA ARG A 180 3.96 -1.57 3.19
C ARG A 180 4.12 -0.43 2.19
N GLN A 181 3.42 -0.49 1.07
CA GLN A 181 3.41 0.60 0.08
C GLN A 181 3.04 1.93 0.73
N TRP A 182 1.98 1.97 1.56
CA TRP A 182 1.61 3.19 2.29
C TRP A 182 2.73 3.69 3.20
N LYS A 183 3.37 2.79 3.95
CA LYS A 183 4.48 3.15 4.85
C LYS A 183 5.65 3.73 4.08
N ASP A 184 6.08 3.04 3.03
CA ASP A 184 7.26 3.40 2.24
C ASP A 184 7.00 4.71 1.49
N GLU A 185 5.84 4.87 0.85
CA GLU A 185 5.47 6.13 0.19
C GLU A 185 5.39 7.31 1.16
N LEU A 186 4.78 7.15 2.34
CA LEU A 186 4.70 8.23 3.33
C LEU A 186 6.08 8.59 3.92
N LEU A 187 6.95 7.60 4.10
CA LEU A 187 8.31 7.82 4.62
C LEU A 187 9.22 8.48 3.58
N GLU A 188 9.31 7.92 2.39
CA GLU A 188 10.23 8.36 1.34
C GLU A 188 9.82 9.72 0.77
N LYS A 189 8.53 9.88 0.46
CA LYS A 189 8.03 11.05 -0.27
C LYS A 189 7.65 12.21 0.64
N PHE A 190 7.20 11.92 1.87
CA PHE A 190 6.67 12.93 2.80
C PHE A 190 7.41 13.01 4.14
N HIS A 191 8.41 12.15 4.37
CA HIS A 191 9.15 12.07 5.64
C HIS A 191 8.22 11.83 6.85
N LEU A 192 7.11 11.12 6.62
CA LEU A 192 6.15 10.74 7.63
C LEU A 192 6.35 9.26 7.98
N ASP A 193 7.05 9.00 9.08
CA ASP A 193 7.22 7.65 9.60
C ASP A 193 5.92 7.15 10.25
N PHE A 194 5.36 6.07 9.69
CA PHE A 194 4.15 5.40 10.16
C PHE A 194 4.47 3.96 10.59
N THR A 195 3.88 3.53 11.70
CA THR A 195 4.02 2.15 12.19
C THR A 195 2.89 1.28 11.67
N ILE A 196 3.24 0.15 11.06
CA ILE A 196 2.26 -0.88 10.70
C ILE A 196 1.87 -1.63 11.98
N VAL A 197 0.59 -1.54 12.35
CA VAL A 197 0.03 -2.24 13.50
C VAL A 197 -0.76 -3.45 13.01
N GLY A 198 -0.31 -4.61 13.45
CA GLY A 198 -0.91 -5.92 13.21
C GLY A 198 -0.61 -6.85 14.39
N ARG A 199 -0.90 -8.14 14.24
CA ARG A 199 -0.65 -9.14 15.29
C ARG A 199 0.81 -9.17 15.77
N GLU A 200 1.76 -9.05 14.85
CA GLU A 200 3.19 -9.07 15.16
C GLU A 200 3.60 -7.88 16.03
N GLU A 201 3.21 -6.68 15.63
CA GLU A 201 3.51 -5.44 16.35
C GLU A 201 2.85 -5.42 17.72
N HIS A 202 1.59 -5.86 17.81
CA HIS A 202 0.88 -6.01 19.08
C HIS A 202 1.65 -6.94 20.03
N ASN A 203 2.08 -8.10 19.54
CA ASN A 203 2.85 -9.06 20.31
C ASN A 203 4.25 -8.55 20.68
N ARG A 204 4.87 -7.74 19.82
CA ARG A 204 6.18 -7.11 20.10
C ARG A 204 6.05 -6.10 21.24
N ILE A 205 5.06 -5.22 21.17
CA ILE A 205 4.79 -4.20 22.19
C ILE A 205 4.47 -4.85 23.54
N ARG A 206 3.62 -5.89 23.57
CA ARG A 206 3.31 -6.61 24.81
C ARG A 206 4.54 -7.25 25.46
N ARG A 207 5.45 -7.81 24.65
CA ARG A 207 6.70 -8.39 25.14
C ARG A 207 7.66 -7.35 25.71
N GLN A 208 7.70 -6.15 25.12
CA GLN A 208 8.65 -5.10 25.51
C GLN A 208 8.16 -4.21 26.65
N LEU A 209 6.86 -3.92 26.71
CA LEU A 209 6.28 -2.89 27.59
C LEU A 209 5.24 -3.45 28.57
N GLY A 210 4.94 -4.75 28.52
CA GLY A 210 3.99 -5.43 29.40
C GLY A 210 2.63 -5.74 28.75
N VAL A 211 1.83 -6.58 29.41
CA VAL A 211 0.58 -7.14 28.87
C VAL A 211 -0.47 -6.06 28.52
N ASP A 212 -0.49 -4.98 29.30
CA ASP A 212 -1.42 -3.86 29.15
C ASP A 212 -0.98 -2.84 28.09
N ALA A 213 0.22 -2.97 27.53
CA ALA A 213 0.72 -2.08 26.50
C ALA A 213 -0.07 -2.27 25.20
N ASN A 214 -0.57 -1.16 24.66
CA ASN A 214 -1.40 -1.16 23.47
C ASN A 214 -0.74 -0.36 22.34
N PRO A 215 -0.52 -0.94 21.14
CA PRO A 215 0.06 -0.21 20.02
C PRO A 215 -0.75 1.04 19.63
N TRP A 216 -2.07 1.05 19.83
CA TRP A 216 -2.94 2.19 19.51
C TRP A 216 -2.66 3.43 20.38
N SER A 217 -2.14 3.27 21.59
CA SER A 217 -1.83 4.39 22.49
C SER A 217 -0.42 4.94 22.28
N ILE A 218 0.52 4.06 21.95
CA ILE A 218 1.95 4.35 21.83
C ILE A 218 2.26 5.08 20.53
N HIS A 219 1.78 4.56 19.40
CA HIS A 219 2.13 5.08 18.09
C HIS A 219 1.15 6.20 17.69
N PRO A 220 1.63 7.42 17.35
CA PRO A 220 0.75 8.48 16.89
C PRO A 220 0.37 8.34 15.40
N ARG A 221 1.15 7.61 14.62
CA ARG A 221 1.00 7.43 13.17
C ARG A 221 0.92 5.96 12.85
N ILE A 222 -0.29 5.48 12.56
CA ILE A 222 -0.56 4.05 12.46
C ILE A 222 -1.12 3.71 11.08
N ILE A 223 -0.65 2.61 10.51
CA ILE A 223 -1.25 1.93 9.35
C ILE A 223 -1.75 0.57 9.85
N THR A 224 -3.01 0.23 9.60
CA THR A 224 -3.57 -1.09 9.95
C THR A 224 -4.40 -1.62 8.79
N SER A 225 -4.50 -2.94 8.69
CA SER A 225 -5.39 -3.56 7.71
C SER A 225 -6.84 -3.50 8.17
N MET A 226 -7.77 -3.38 7.22
CA MET A 226 -9.20 -3.48 7.51
C MET A 226 -9.55 -4.81 8.18
N ASP A 227 -8.91 -5.91 7.75
CA ASP A 227 -9.22 -7.26 8.24
C ASP A 227 -8.69 -7.53 9.64
N TYR A 228 -7.57 -6.91 10.01
CA TYR A 228 -7.06 -6.98 11.37
C TYR A 228 -7.94 -6.16 12.31
N LEU A 229 -8.24 -4.91 11.96
CA LEU A 229 -9.01 -4.01 12.84
C LEU A 229 -10.47 -4.44 13.02
N ARG A 230 -11.02 -5.19 12.06
CA ARG A 230 -12.39 -5.72 12.10
C ARG A 230 -12.60 -6.81 13.15
N GLN A 231 -11.53 -7.48 13.59
CA GLN A 231 -11.63 -8.57 14.58
C GLN A 231 -12.22 -8.02 15.88
N PRO A 232 -13.24 -8.67 16.49
CA PRO A 232 -13.98 -8.09 17.62
C PRO A 232 -13.10 -7.67 18.81
N ASP A 233 -12.09 -8.49 19.14
CA ASP A 233 -11.11 -8.25 20.20
C ASP A 233 -10.20 -7.05 19.87
N VAL A 234 -9.75 -6.95 18.63
CA VAL A 234 -8.90 -5.85 18.15
C VAL A 234 -9.68 -4.54 18.11
N LEU A 235 -10.92 -4.56 17.60
CA LEU A 235 -11.80 -3.40 17.54
C LEU A 235 -12.12 -2.88 18.94
N GLU A 236 -12.44 -3.77 19.88
CA GLU A 236 -12.73 -3.36 21.26
C GLU A 236 -11.47 -2.81 21.94
N SER A 237 -10.31 -3.41 21.71
CA SER A 237 -9.02 -2.89 22.17
C SER A 237 -8.73 -1.48 21.65
N PHE A 238 -9.02 -1.21 20.37
CA PHE A 238 -8.92 0.12 19.78
C PHE A 238 -9.89 1.10 20.43
N ARG A 239 -11.16 0.71 20.58
CA ARG A 239 -12.22 1.55 21.19
C ARG A 239 -11.90 1.91 22.63
N ALA A 240 -11.49 0.95 23.45
CA ALA A 240 -11.05 1.18 24.83
C ALA A 240 -9.90 2.18 24.89
N THR A 241 -8.92 2.06 24.00
CA THR A 241 -7.79 3.00 23.90
C THR A 241 -8.24 4.39 23.46
N ALA A 242 -9.10 4.48 22.45
CA ALA A 242 -9.63 5.76 21.98
C ALA A 242 -10.40 6.48 23.08
N MET A 243 -11.20 5.76 23.87
CA MET A 243 -11.90 6.32 25.03
C MET A 243 -10.93 6.79 26.11
N SER A 244 -9.87 6.03 26.41
CA SER A 244 -8.85 6.42 27.39
C SER A 244 -8.06 7.66 26.96
N LEU A 245 -7.78 7.82 25.66
CA LEU A 245 -7.09 8.98 25.11
C LEU A 245 -7.98 10.22 24.99
N TRP A 246 -9.28 10.09 25.23
CA TRP A 246 -10.22 11.20 25.07
C TRP A 246 -10.04 12.21 26.21
N GLN A 247 -9.26 13.25 25.95
CA GLN A 247 -8.96 14.32 26.92
C GLN A 247 -9.63 15.64 26.48
N GLY A 248 -10.77 15.95 27.09
CA GLY A 248 -11.47 17.23 26.92
C GLY A 248 -12.14 17.41 25.55
N VAL A 249 -11.91 18.55 24.90
CA VAL A 249 -12.66 19.01 23.72
C VAL A 249 -12.22 18.31 22.42
N ARG A 250 -10.99 17.78 22.36
CA ARG A 250 -10.44 17.16 21.15
C ARG A 250 -10.76 15.66 21.12
N LEU A 251 -11.10 15.17 19.93
CA LEU A 251 -11.23 13.74 19.70
C LEU A 251 -9.85 13.06 19.82
N PRO A 252 -9.80 11.80 20.30
CA PRO A 252 -8.55 11.10 20.60
C PRO A 252 -7.65 10.93 19.38
N PHE A 253 -8.25 10.73 18.20
CA PHE A 253 -7.56 10.73 16.93
C PHE A 253 -8.04 11.92 16.08
N GLN A 254 -7.13 12.56 15.35
CA GLN A 254 -7.49 13.73 14.56
C GLN A 254 -7.76 13.36 13.11
N MET A 255 -7.07 12.37 12.54
CA MET A 255 -7.20 12.03 11.12
C MET A 255 -7.42 10.54 10.90
N LEU A 256 -8.48 10.22 10.16
CA LEU A 256 -8.74 8.90 9.60
C LEU A 256 -8.54 8.94 8.09
N ILE A 257 -7.70 8.05 7.57
CA ILE A 257 -7.63 7.75 6.13
C ILE A 257 -8.16 6.34 5.94
N VAL A 258 -9.10 6.16 5.01
CA VAL A 258 -9.58 4.84 4.61
C VAL A 258 -9.30 4.69 3.12
N ASP A 259 -8.34 3.84 2.79
CA ASP A 259 -8.07 3.45 1.41
C ASP A 259 -9.07 2.39 0.95
N GLU A 260 -9.31 2.27 -0.35
CA GLU A 260 -10.36 1.42 -0.94
C GLU A 260 -11.67 1.39 -0.15
N ALA A 261 -12.17 2.58 0.20
CA ALA A 261 -13.31 2.78 1.10
C ALA A 261 -14.60 2.09 0.61
N HIS A 262 -14.68 1.76 -0.68
CA HIS A 262 -15.80 1.02 -1.25
C HIS A 262 -16.00 -0.35 -0.59
N ASN A 263 -14.93 -0.99 -0.10
CA ASN A 263 -14.95 -2.28 0.60
C ASN A 263 -15.63 -2.23 1.99
N LEU A 264 -15.82 -1.04 2.56
CA LEU A 264 -16.46 -0.84 3.85
C LEU A 264 -17.85 -0.21 3.72
N SER A 265 -18.38 -0.15 2.50
CA SER A 265 -19.67 0.48 2.26
C SER A 265 -20.82 -0.36 2.82
N PRO A 266 -21.94 0.26 3.22
CA PRO A 266 -23.12 -0.46 3.70
C PRO A 266 -23.75 -1.35 2.63
N ASN A 267 -24.31 -2.48 3.07
CA ASN A 267 -25.07 -3.36 2.18
C ASN A 267 -26.43 -2.73 1.84
N VAL A 268 -26.92 -2.96 0.63
CA VAL A 268 -28.27 -2.51 0.21
C VAL A 268 -29.35 -3.38 0.85
N PHE A 269 -29.06 -4.68 0.98
CA PHE A 269 -29.98 -5.69 1.48
C PHE A 269 -29.28 -6.55 2.55
N GLY A 270 -29.91 -6.71 3.71
CA GLY A 270 -29.38 -7.51 4.82
C GLY A 270 -28.48 -6.74 5.79
N ASP A 271 -27.82 -7.49 6.68
CA ASP A 271 -26.98 -6.91 7.72
C ASP A 271 -25.69 -6.29 7.16
N ASP A 272 -25.21 -5.23 7.82
CA ASP A 272 -23.93 -4.62 7.50
C ASP A 272 -22.79 -5.62 7.70
N SER A 273 -21.85 -5.61 6.75
CA SER A 273 -20.61 -6.38 6.87
C SER A 273 -19.86 -5.98 8.14
N ASP A 274 -19.07 -6.89 8.69
CA ASP A 274 -18.24 -6.59 9.85
C ASP A 274 -17.29 -5.40 9.56
N ARG A 275 -16.82 -5.23 8.32
CA ARG A 275 -15.98 -4.09 7.89
C ARG A 275 -16.75 -2.78 7.98
N CYS A 276 -18.01 -2.75 7.50
CA CYS A 276 -18.88 -1.58 7.62
C CYS A 276 -19.16 -1.24 9.10
N ARG A 277 -19.51 -2.24 9.91
CA ARG A 277 -19.76 -2.07 11.35
C ARG A 277 -18.54 -1.51 12.08
N MET A 278 -17.35 -2.05 11.80
CA MET A 278 -16.07 -1.53 12.31
C MET A 278 -15.89 -0.06 11.95
N LEU A 279 -16.06 0.32 10.67
CA LEU A 279 -15.89 1.69 10.20
C LEU A 279 -16.90 2.66 10.87
N ARG A 280 -18.18 2.29 10.96
CA ARG A 280 -19.21 3.10 11.64
C ARG A 280 -18.90 3.32 13.12
N GLN A 281 -18.32 2.33 13.78
CA GLN A 281 -17.97 2.42 15.19
C GLN A 281 -16.72 3.27 15.42
N MET A 282 -15.65 3.03 14.64
CA MET A 282 -14.36 3.69 14.83
C MET A 282 -14.38 5.15 14.37
N SER A 283 -15.11 5.48 13.29
CA SER A 283 -15.12 6.83 12.68
C SER A 283 -15.56 7.95 13.62
N LYS A 284 -16.29 7.61 14.70
CA LYS A 284 -16.76 8.53 15.74
C LYS A 284 -15.62 9.13 16.57
N TYR A 285 -14.47 8.46 16.62
CA TYR A 285 -13.30 8.88 17.39
C TYR A 285 -12.34 9.80 16.60
N PHE A 286 -12.71 10.19 15.37
CA PHE A 286 -11.89 11.00 14.47
C PHE A 286 -12.53 12.34 14.10
N GLU A 287 -11.72 13.39 14.09
CA GLU A 287 -12.15 14.75 13.72
C GLU A 287 -12.16 14.99 12.21
N HIS A 288 -11.17 14.46 11.51
CA HIS A 288 -10.99 14.53 10.06
C HIS A 288 -11.08 13.12 9.47
N ARG A 289 -11.72 13.00 8.30
CA ARG A 289 -11.90 11.77 7.57
C ARG A 289 -11.61 12.00 6.09
N LEU A 290 -10.72 11.18 5.54
CA LEU A 290 -10.37 11.17 4.13
C LEU A 290 -10.56 9.75 3.61
N PHE A 291 -11.53 9.56 2.73
CA PHE A 291 -11.78 8.28 2.09
C PHE A 291 -11.18 8.30 0.68
N LEU A 292 -10.57 7.20 0.28
CA LEU A 292 -9.96 7.02 -1.03
C LEU A 292 -10.63 5.82 -1.69
N SER A 293 -11.07 5.96 -2.94
CA SER A 293 -11.62 4.84 -3.70
C SER A 293 -11.69 5.20 -5.17
N ALA A 294 -11.10 4.41 -6.06
CA ALA A 294 -11.26 4.68 -7.50
C ALA A 294 -12.71 4.46 -7.98
N THR A 295 -13.43 3.57 -7.29
CA THR A 295 -14.77 3.09 -7.61
C THR A 295 -15.70 3.33 -6.41
N PRO A 296 -16.10 4.58 -6.15
CA PRO A 296 -16.88 4.92 -4.95
C PRO A 296 -18.31 4.39 -4.98
N HIS A 297 -18.80 3.94 -6.14
CA HIS A 297 -20.15 3.42 -6.32
C HIS A 297 -20.10 2.01 -6.93
N ASN A 298 -20.85 1.09 -6.35
CA ASN A 298 -21.01 -0.28 -6.87
C ASN A 298 -22.26 -0.40 -7.75
N GLY A 299 -22.74 0.72 -8.32
CA GLY A 299 -24.02 0.80 -9.03
C GLY A 299 -25.26 1.03 -8.14
N TYR A 300 -25.10 1.02 -6.80
CA TYR A 300 -26.19 1.23 -5.85
C TYR A 300 -26.05 2.54 -5.07
N THR A 301 -27.03 3.44 -5.24
CA THR A 301 -27.07 4.74 -4.57
C THR A 301 -27.10 4.64 -3.05
N ALA A 302 -27.85 3.68 -2.49
CA ALA A 302 -27.96 3.48 -1.03
C ALA A 302 -26.61 3.14 -0.37
N THR A 303 -25.79 2.34 -1.03
CA THR A 303 -24.44 2.00 -0.57
C THR A 303 -23.52 3.22 -0.60
N PHE A 304 -23.58 4.01 -1.68
CA PHE A 304 -22.78 5.21 -1.83
C PHE A 304 -23.17 6.31 -0.83
N SER A 305 -24.46 6.62 -0.70
CA SER A 305 -24.97 7.61 0.26
C SER A 305 -24.68 7.18 1.70
N GLY A 306 -24.75 5.88 1.98
CA GLY A 306 -24.36 5.29 3.26
C GLY A 306 -22.86 5.43 3.58
N LEU A 307 -21.97 5.29 2.60
CA LEU A 307 -20.55 5.57 2.79
C LEU A 307 -20.31 7.06 3.10
N LEU A 308 -20.97 7.95 2.35
CA LEU A 308 -20.89 9.39 2.58
C LEU A 308 -21.47 9.81 3.94
N SER A 309 -22.50 9.13 4.44
CA SER A 309 -23.04 9.39 5.78
C SER A 309 -22.06 9.00 6.89
N ILE A 310 -21.11 8.09 6.62
CA ILE A 310 -20.03 7.77 7.56
C ILE A 310 -18.91 8.83 7.47
N LEU A 311 -18.62 9.31 6.26
CA LEU A 311 -17.66 10.39 6.03
C LEU A 311 -18.09 11.68 6.74
N ASP A 312 -19.32 12.13 6.49
CA ASP A 312 -19.92 13.32 7.10
C ASP A 312 -21.38 13.03 7.53
N PRO A 313 -21.61 12.60 8.78
CA PRO A 313 -22.95 12.28 9.28
C PRO A 313 -23.85 13.51 9.47
N VAL A 314 -23.32 14.73 9.36
CA VAL A 314 -24.11 15.97 9.51
C VAL A 314 -24.70 16.37 8.17
N ARG A 315 -23.94 16.22 7.08
CA ARG A 315 -24.37 16.63 5.73
C ARG A 315 -25.12 15.54 4.97
N MET A 316 -24.85 14.28 5.26
CA MET A 316 -25.30 13.16 4.45
C MET A 316 -26.05 12.12 5.28
N GLN A 317 -27.09 11.55 4.68
CA GLN A 317 -27.83 10.41 5.21
C GLN A 317 -27.85 9.28 4.20
N GLN A 318 -28.08 8.06 4.67
CA GLN A 318 -28.22 6.91 3.80
C GLN A 318 -29.61 6.92 3.15
N THR A 319 -29.65 7.15 1.84
CA THR A 319 -30.88 7.28 1.05
C THR A 319 -30.80 6.42 -0.21
N ALA A 320 -31.95 5.89 -0.65
CA ALA A 320 -32.04 5.08 -1.87
C ALA A 320 -31.87 5.91 -3.16
N THR A 321 -32.11 7.21 -3.08
CA THR A 321 -32.05 8.17 -4.19
C THR A 321 -31.44 9.48 -3.69
N LEU A 322 -30.71 10.18 -4.55
CA LEU A 322 -30.10 11.48 -4.25
C LEU A 322 -30.90 12.58 -4.92
N ASP A 323 -31.43 13.50 -4.13
CA ASP A 323 -32.08 14.71 -4.64
C ASP A 323 -31.04 15.78 -5.07
N ASP A 324 -31.51 16.94 -5.53
CA ASP A 324 -30.62 18.02 -5.98
C ASP A 324 -29.81 18.64 -4.83
N SER A 325 -30.31 18.60 -3.59
CA SER A 325 -29.58 19.07 -2.41
C SER A 325 -28.46 18.10 -2.06
N ASP A 326 -28.74 16.80 -2.05
CA ASP A 326 -27.77 15.73 -1.83
C ASP A 326 -26.65 15.79 -2.87
N ARG A 327 -26.99 15.99 -4.14
CA ARG A 327 -25.99 16.13 -5.22
C ARG A 327 -25.05 17.31 -5.00
N LYS A 328 -25.56 18.44 -4.47
CA LYS A 328 -24.71 19.59 -4.09
C LYS A 328 -23.79 19.22 -2.92
N GLN A 329 -24.28 18.51 -1.91
CA GLN A 329 -23.44 18.04 -0.80
C GLN A 329 -22.37 17.04 -1.28
N VAL A 330 -22.73 16.10 -2.15
CA VAL A 330 -21.80 15.14 -2.77
C VAL A 330 -20.68 15.90 -3.49
N ASN A 331 -21.00 16.94 -4.27
CA ASN A 331 -19.99 17.75 -4.96
C ASN A 331 -19.05 18.49 -3.99
N LEU A 332 -19.53 18.85 -2.80
CA LEU A 332 -18.69 19.45 -1.75
C LEU A 332 -17.79 18.41 -1.06
N LEU A 333 -18.29 17.19 -0.87
CA LEU A 333 -17.59 16.12 -0.15
C LEU A 333 -16.71 15.23 -1.03
N MET A 334 -16.90 15.23 -2.34
CA MET A 334 -16.19 14.34 -3.27
C MET A 334 -15.34 15.13 -4.26
N VAL A 335 -14.19 14.57 -4.63
CA VAL A 335 -13.42 14.95 -5.82
C VAL A 335 -13.29 13.71 -6.69
N ARG A 336 -13.70 13.80 -7.95
CA ARG A 336 -13.59 12.71 -8.92
C ARG A 336 -13.11 13.27 -10.25
N ARG A 337 -12.01 12.72 -10.77
CA ARG A 337 -11.46 13.01 -12.09
C ARG A 337 -11.09 11.73 -12.80
N LEU A 338 -11.32 11.70 -14.10
CA LEU A 338 -10.95 10.60 -14.98
C LEU A 338 -9.70 10.93 -15.79
N LYS A 339 -8.87 9.92 -16.10
CA LYS A 339 -7.70 10.11 -16.97
C LYS A 339 -8.06 10.72 -18.33
N SER A 340 -9.24 10.41 -18.86
CA SER A 340 -9.77 10.95 -20.12
C SER A 340 -10.16 12.42 -20.05
N GLU A 341 -10.48 12.94 -18.86
CA GLU A 341 -10.88 14.34 -18.65
C GLU A 341 -9.66 15.25 -18.45
N LEU A 342 -8.53 14.68 -18.05
CA LEU A 342 -7.27 15.39 -17.86
C LEU A 342 -6.62 15.66 -19.22
N LYS A 343 -6.81 16.89 -19.71
CA LYS A 343 -6.25 17.36 -20.99
C LYS A 343 -4.73 17.17 -21.06
N ALA A 344 -4.23 17.00 -22.29
CA ALA A 344 -2.81 16.98 -22.61
C ALA A 344 -2.09 18.24 -22.10
N LYS A 345 -0.87 18.08 -21.55
CA LYS A 345 0.05 19.21 -21.34
C LYS A 345 0.74 19.48 -22.68
N GLY A 346 0.24 20.44 -23.46
CA GLY A 346 0.80 20.78 -24.77
C GLY A 346 0.54 19.71 -25.83
N ALA A 347 1.57 19.34 -26.61
CA ALA A 347 1.45 18.43 -27.75
C ALA A 347 1.40 16.93 -27.36
N HIS A 348 1.67 16.58 -26.09
CA HIS A 348 1.75 15.18 -25.64
C HIS A 348 0.56 14.80 -24.76
N LYS A 349 -0.11 13.69 -25.11
CA LYS A 349 -1.16 13.09 -24.26
C LYS A 349 -0.55 12.70 -22.91
N ARG A 350 -1.22 13.05 -21.80
CA ARG A 350 -0.76 12.73 -20.43
C ARG A 350 -0.80 11.24 -20.11
N PHE A 351 -1.77 10.53 -20.66
CA PHE A 351 -2.00 9.11 -20.41
C PHE A 351 -2.14 8.37 -21.73
N ALA A 352 -1.68 7.12 -21.76
CA ALA A 352 -1.88 6.22 -22.90
C ALA A 352 -3.37 5.88 -23.07
N GLU A 353 -3.79 5.68 -24.31
CA GLU A 353 -5.16 5.22 -24.61
C GLU A 353 -5.29 3.73 -24.35
N ARG A 354 -6.38 3.35 -23.67
CA ARG A 354 -6.71 1.95 -23.39
C ARG A 354 -7.59 1.41 -24.51
N ALA A 355 -7.08 0.43 -25.25
CA ALA A 355 -7.86 -0.37 -26.19
C ALA A 355 -8.24 -1.71 -25.55
N VAL A 356 -9.53 -2.00 -25.42
CA VAL A 356 -10.02 -3.29 -24.91
C VAL A 356 -10.30 -4.20 -26.09
N ARG A 357 -9.64 -5.36 -26.13
CA ARG A 357 -9.85 -6.40 -27.15
C ARG A 357 -10.21 -7.70 -26.44
N ASN A 358 -11.25 -8.37 -26.95
CA ASN A 358 -11.65 -9.68 -26.46
C ASN A 358 -10.96 -10.74 -27.33
N ILE A 359 -10.33 -11.74 -26.69
CA ILE A 359 -9.76 -12.90 -27.37
C ILE A 359 -10.77 -14.04 -27.22
N PRO A 360 -11.46 -14.47 -28.30
CA PRO A 360 -12.42 -15.55 -28.22
C PRO A 360 -11.70 -16.89 -28.03
N ILE A 361 -12.27 -17.78 -27.20
CA ILE A 361 -11.75 -19.13 -27.01
C ILE A 361 -12.79 -20.11 -27.55
N GLU A 362 -12.45 -20.80 -28.63
CA GLU A 362 -13.33 -21.78 -29.27
C GLU A 362 -13.12 -23.17 -28.67
N LEU A 363 -13.90 -23.51 -27.64
CA LEU A 363 -13.83 -24.82 -26.96
C LEU A 363 -14.07 -26.03 -27.89
N GLN A 364 -14.66 -25.82 -29.07
CA GLN A 364 -14.84 -26.88 -30.08
C GLN A 364 -13.49 -27.43 -30.57
N ASN A 365 -12.45 -26.59 -30.57
CA ASN A 365 -11.08 -26.96 -30.95
C ASN A 365 -10.32 -27.65 -29.80
N HIS A 366 -10.94 -27.76 -28.62
CA HIS A 366 -10.38 -28.31 -27.40
C HIS A 366 -11.34 -29.36 -26.78
N PRO A 367 -11.54 -30.51 -27.45
CA PRO A 367 -12.58 -31.47 -27.08
C PRO A 367 -12.41 -32.01 -25.65
N GLN A 368 -11.18 -32.27 -25.21
CA GLN A 368 -10.93 -32.78 -23.85
C GLN A 368 -11.32 -31.76 -22.77
N GLU A 369 -11.10 -30.47 -23.00
CA GLU A 369 -11.50 -29.41 -22.05
C GLU A 369 -13.03 -29.23 -22.06
N ARG A 370 -13.64 -29.27 -23.25
CA ARG A 370 -15.11 -29.28 -23.40
C ARG A 370 -15.75 -30.44 -22.63
N ASP A 371 -15.23 -31.65 -22.80
CA ASP A 371 -15.72 -32.84 -22.11
C ASP A 371 -15.61 -32.68 -20.59
N LEU A 372 -14.54 -32.04 -20.10
CA LEU A 372 -14.37 -31.75 -18.68
C LEU A 372 -15.43 -30.77 -18.14
N TYR A 373 -15.78 -29.73 -18.90
CA TYR A 373 -16.90 -28.84 -18.56
C TYR A 373 -18.24 -29.57 -18.52
N ASP A 374 -18.48 -30.47 -19.47
CA ASP A 374 -19.72 -31.25 -19.54
C ASP A 374 -19.82 -32.25 -18.38
N LEU A 375 -18.72 -32.93 -18.02
CA LEU A 375 -18.67 -33.80 -16.84
C LEU A 375 -18.86 -33.04 -15.53
N LEU A 376 -18.22 -31.87 -15.36
CA LEU A 376 -18.43 -31.03 -14.17
C LEU A 376 -19.89 -30.57 -14.05
N ARG A 377 -20.54 -30.28 -15.19
CA ARG A 377 -21.97 -29.95 -15.22
C ARG A 377 -22.83 -31.14 -14.77
N GLN A 378 -22.52 -32.35 -15.22
CA GLN A 378 -23.20 -33.57 -14.79
C GLN A 378 -23.02 -33.80 -13.29
N PHE A 379 -21.80 -33.69 -12.78
CA PHE A 379 -21.49 -33.78 -11.35
C PHE A 379 -22.28 -32.75 -10.52
N ARG A 380 -22.35 -31.49 -10.99
CA ARG A 380 -23.18 -30.45 -10.37
C ARG A 380 -24.65 -30.86 -10.31
N HIS A 381 -25.20 -31.38 -11.40
CA HIS A 381 -26.60 -31.81 -11.45
C HIS A 381 -26.85 -33.00 -10.50
N ALA A 382 -25.92 -33.96 -10.47
CA ALA A 382 -25.97 -35.10 -9.57
C ALA A 382 -26.02 -34.63 -8.10
N ILE A 383 -25.07 -33.81 -7.66
CA ILE A 383 -25.08 -33.24 -6.29
C ILE A 383 -26.37 -32.47 -6.01
N THR A 384 -26.73 -31.52 -6.88
CA THR A 384 -27.89 -30.64 -6.63
C THR A 384 -29.19 -31.43 -6.48
N SER A 385 -29.36 -32.49 -7.28
CA SER A 385 -30.55 -33.36 -7.21
C SER A 385 -30.66 -34.16 -5.92
N LYS A 386 -29.55 -34.40 -5.22
CA LYS A 386 -29.50 -35.14 -3.95
C LYS A 386 -29.59 -34.21 -2.74
N VAL A 387 -29.24 -32.94 -2.91
CA VAL A 387 -29.26 -31.91 -1.86
C VAL A 387 -30.65 -31.33 -1.60
N THR A 388 -31.65 -31.63 -2.43
CA THR A 388 -33.03 -31.12 -2.27
C THR A 388 -33.73 -31.57 -0.98
N SER A 389 -33.22 -32.59 -0.28
CA SER A 389 -33.77 -33.12 0.99
C SER A 389 -32.94 -32.76 2.22
N ILE A 390 -32.00 -31.81 2.10
CA ILE A 390 -30.92 -31.59 3.06
C ILE A 390 -31.04 -30.22 3.76
N SER A 391 -30.43 -30.05 4.95
CA SER A 391 -30.45 -28.79 5.72
C SER A 391 -29.84 -27.60 4.96
N ARG A 392 -30.19 -26.36 5.36
CA ARG A 392 -29.62 -25.13 4.77
C ARG A 392 -28.09 -25.07 4.85
N ARG A 393 -27.48 -25.68 5.88
CA ARG A 393 -26.02 -25.67 6.10
C ARG A 393 -25.30 -26.50 5.06
N GLU A 394 -25.76 -27.72 4.85
CA GLU A 394 -25.17 -28.66 3.89
C GLU A 394 -25.38 -28.20 2.44
N ARG A 395 -26.52 -27.56 2.12
CA ARG A 395 -26.70 -26.93 0.81
C ARG A 395 -25.61 -25.91 0.50
N ARG A 396 -25.22 -25.12 1.51
CA ARG A 396 -24.14 -24.13 1.38
C ARG A 396 -22.78 -24.77 1.14
N ILE A 397 -22.52 -25.93 1.76
CA ILE A 397 -21.29 -26.73 1.55
C ILE A 397 -21.24 -27.23 0.09
N CYS A 398 -22.35 -27.76 -0.43
CA CYS A 398 -22.43 -28.18 -1.83
C CYS A 398 -22.26 -27.03 -2.82
N ASP A 399 -22.96 -25.91 -2.58
CA ASP A 399 -22.86 -24.71 -3.41
C ASP A 399 -21.42 -24.18 -3.42
N PHE A 400 -20.71 -24.23 -2.29
CA PHE A 400 -19.30 -23.85 -2.18
C PHE A 400 -18.40 -24.73 -3.07
N VAL A 401 -18.47 -26.06 -2.97
CA VAL A 401 -17.60 -26.94 -3.76
C VAL A 401 -17.88 -26.82 -5.25
N ILE A 402 -19.15 -26.78 -5.64
CA ILE A 402 -19.53 -26.58 -7.05
C ILE A 402 -18.96 -25.26 -7.56
N THR A 403 -19.10 -24.19 -6.77
CA THR A 403 -18.60 -22.86 -7.14
C THR A 403 -17.07 -22.87 -7.24
N LEU A 404 -16.38 -23.45 -6.25
CA LEU A 404 -14.92 -23.52 -6.21
C LEU A 404 -14.38 -24.29 -7.42
N LEU A 405 -14.86 -25.52 -7.66
CA LEU A 405 -14.45 -26.33 -8.81
C LEU A 405 -14.74 -25.64 -10.15
N THR A 406 -15.91 -25.00 -10.29
CA THR A 406 -16.27 -24.26 -11.51
C THR A 406 -15.33 -23.10 -11.76
N LYS A 407 -15.04 -22.29 -10.73
CA LYS A 407 -14.11 -21.16 -10.87
C LYS A 407 -12.69 -21.61 -11.17
N ARG A 408 -12.23 -22.72 -10.55
CA ARG A 408 -10.90 -23.30 -10.80
C ARG A 408 -10.76 -23.78 -12.24
N LEU A 409 -11.79 -24.45 -12.80
CA LEU A 409 -11.82 -24.86 -14.20
C LEU A 409 -11.88 -23.66 -15.16
N LEU A 410 -12.65 -22.63 -14.82
CA LEU A 410 -12.65 -21.37 -15.55
C LEU A 410 -11.31 -20.65 -15.49
N SER A 411 -10.42 -20.95 -14.54
CA SER A 411 -9.09 -20.33 -14.48
C SER A 411 -8.08 -21.09 -15.32
N SER A 412 -7.83 -22.35 -14.99
CA SER A 412 -6.95 -23.25 -15.76
C SER A 412 -7.26 -24.71 -15.46
N THR A 413 -6.95 -25.59 -16.41
CA THR A 413 -7.15 -27.04 -16.22
C THR A 413 -6.28 -27.60 -15.11
N TYR A 414 -5.06 -27.08 -14.94
CA TYR A 414 -4.18 -27.43 -13.81
C TYR A 414 -4.79 -27.04 -12.46
N SER A 415 -5.30 -25.80 -12.34
CA SER A 415 -5.89 -25.36 -11.07
C SER A 415 -7.13 -26.17 -10.71
N PHE A 416 -7.92 -26.59 -11.70
CA PHE A 416 -9.03 -27.51 -11.47
C PHE A 416 -8.55 -28.88 -11.01
N ALA A 417 -7.59 -29.48 -11.72
CA ALA A 417 -7.07 -30.80 -11.39
C ALA A 417 -6.53 -30.86 -9.95
N ARG A 418 -5.82 -29.82 -9.50
CA ARG A 418 -5.28 -29.74 -8.13
C ARG A 418 -6.38 -29.72 -7.08
N THR A 419 -7.38 -28.86 -7.24
CA THR A 419 -8.53 -28.81 -6.33
C THR A 419 -9.37 -30.09 -6.39
N TRP A 420 -9.51 -30.70 -7.57
CA TRP A 420 -10.24 -31.96 -7.76
C TRP A 420 -9.57 -33.11 -7.02
N TRP A 421 -8.25 -33.30 -7.16
CA TRP A 421 -7.55 -34.38 -6.48
C TRP A 421 -7.54 -34.20 -4.96
N GLN A 422 -7.43 -32.97 -4.44
CA GLN A 422 -7.61 -32.69 -3.01
C GLN A 422 -9.02 -33.03 -2.51
N HIS A 423 -10.04 -32.77 -3.34
CA HIS A 423 -11.41 -33.16 -3.04
C HIS A 423 -11.57 -34.68 -3.00
N ILE A 424 -11.00 -35.41 -3.97
CA ILE A 424 -11.00 -36.88 -4.00
C ILE A 424 -10.28 -37.49 -2.81
N GLU A 425 -9.10 -36.96 -2.44
CA GLU A 425 -8.39 -37.38 -1.22
C GLU A 425 -9.25 -37.23 0.03
N GLY A 426 -10.03 -36.15 0.10
CA GLY A 426 -11.03 -35.96 1.14
C GLY A 426 -12.04 -37.10 1.20
N VAL A 427 -12.61 -37.49 0.05
CA VAL A 427 -13.62 -38.56 -0.08
C VAL A 427 -13.09 -39.94 0.35
N ASP A 428 -11.78 -40.14 0.33
CA ASP A 428 -11.12 -41.37 0.79
C ASP A 428 -10.79 -41.40 2.29
N ILE A 429 -11.02 -40.30 3.02
CA ILE A 429 -10.79 -40.18 4.46
C ILE A 429 -12.10 -40.46 5.24
N LYS A 430 -11.97 -40.69 6.57
CA LYS A 430 -13.11 -40.76 7.50
C LYS A 430 -13.99 -39.50 7.40
N GLU A 431 -15.29 -39.72 7.56
CA GLU A 431 -16.33 -38.69 7.57
C GLU A 431 -16.10 -37.67 8.71
N GLU A 432 -16.10 -36.38 8.36
CA GLU A 432 -16.04 -35.24 9.29
C GLU A 432 -17.43 -34.67 9.60
N ASP A 433 -17.56 -34.02 10.76
CA ASP A 433 -18.80 -33.33 11.17
C ASP A 433 -19.09 -32.12 10.26
N VAL A 434 -20.35 -31.96 9.86
CA VAL A 434 -20.90 -30.82 9.12
C VAL A 434 -20.45 -29.48 9.73
N SER A 435 -20.37 -29.39 11.07
CA SER A 435 -19.99 -28.17 11.78
C SER A 435 -18.53 -27.76 11.52
N GLU A 436 -17.61 -28.73 11.43
CA GLU A 436 -16.20 -28.48 11.16
C GLU A 436 -15.98 -28.08 9.69
N VAL A 437 -16.68 -28.76 8.78
CA VAL A 437 -16.66 -28.42 7.35
C VAL A 437 -17.24 -27.03 7.12
N GLU A 438 -18.37 -26.68 7.73
CA GLU A 438 -18.97 -25.34 7.63
C GLU A 438 -18.01 -24.25 8.14
N ASN A 439 -17.30 -24.50 9.24
CA ASN A 439 -16.28 -23.57 9.74
C ASN A 439 -15.13 -23.38 8.74
N SER A 440 -14.70 -24.43 8.06
CA SER A 440 -13.65 -24.36 7.03
C SER A 440 -14.12 -23.60 5.80
N VAL A 441 -15.35 -23.85 5.34
CA VAL A 441 -15.98 -23.13 4.22
C VAL A 441 -16.14 -21.66 4.56
N ASN A 442 -16.57 -21.33 5.78
CA ASN A 442 -16.68 -19.94 6.23
C ASN A 442 -15.32 -19.24 6.28
N LYS A 443 -14.24 -19.95 6.66
CA LYS A 443 -12.87 -19.41 6.59
C LYS A 443 -12.44 -19.19 5.15
N ALA A 444 -12.63 -20.16 4.26
CA ALA A 444 -12.27 -20.02 2.84
C ALA A 444 -13.07 -18.92 2.12
N LEU A 445 -14.34 -18.73 2.48
CA LEU A 445 -15.17 -17.62 2.00
C LEU A 445 -14.82 -16.29 2.66
N SER A 446 -14.06 -16.30 3.75
CA SER A 446 -13.62 -15.08 4.40
C SER A 446 -12.52 -14.43 3.58
N ASP A 447 -12.73 -13.14 3.30
CA ASP A 447 -11.83 -12.36 2.50
C ASP A 447 -10.56 -12.09 3.33
N THR A 448 -9.45 -12.72 2.94
CA THR A 448 -8.14 -12.61 3.59
C THR A 448 -7.22 -11.80 2.68
N GLY A 449 -6.52 -10.81 3.23
CA GLY A 449 -5.60 -9.96 2.47
C GLY A 449 -4.24 -10.60 2.14
N ASP A 450 -4.14 -11.92 2.17
CA ASP A 450 -2.95 -12.69 1.76
C ASP A 450 -3.43 -13.85 0.89
N ASP A 451 -3.15 -13.74 -0.42
CA ASP A 451 -3.52 -14.73 -1.43
C ASP A 451 -3.00 -16.14 -1.12
N SER A 452 -1.84 -16.26 -0.46
CA SER A 452 -1.29 -17.56 -0.09
C SER A 452 -2.08 -18.20 1.04
N ILE A 453 -2.50 -17.41 2.03
CA ILE A 453 -3.39 -17.88 3.11
C ILE A 453 -4.75 -18.25 2.54
N LYS A 454 -5.32 -17.41 1.67
CA LYS A 454 -6.60 -17.68 1.01
C LYS A 454 -6.57 -19.00 0.25
N ASN A 455 -5.53 -19.21 -0.56
CA ASN A 455 -5.38 -20.45 -1.31
C ASN A 455 -5.27 -21.66 -0.37
N GLN A 456 -4.50 -21.56 0.73
CA GLN A 456 -4.40 -22.65 1.70
C GLN A 456 -5.75 -22.97 2.37
N GLN A 457 -6.55 -21.94 2.69
CA GLN A 457 -7.89 -22.13 3.26
C GLN A 457 -8.86 -22.77 2.27
N GLU A 458 -8.81 -22.37 1.00
CA GLU A 458 -9.62 -22.99 -0.07
C GLU A 458 -9.24 -24.46 -0.30
N GLU A 459 -7.94 -24.78 -0.31
CA GLU A 459 -7.45 -26.16 -0.43
C GLU A 459 -7.89 -27.02 0.77
N ASP A 460 -7.78 -26.50 2.00
CA ASP A 460 -8.26 -27.17 3.22
C ASP A 460 -9.78 -27.39 3.20
N ALA A 461 -10.55 -26.37 2.77
CA ALA A 461 -12.01 -26.48 2.64
C ALA A 461 -12.45 -27.47 1.54
N ALA A 462 -11.73 -27.53 0.42
CA ALA A 462 -11.99 -28.50 -0.65
C ALA A 462 -11.81 -29.94 -0.16
N ARG A 463 -10.73 -30.19 0.60
CA ARG A 463 -10.44 -31.50 1.21
C ARG A 463 -11.48 -31.90 2.25
N ARG A 464 -11.81 -31.02 3.20
CA ARG A 464 -12.83 -31.29 4.24
C ARG A 464 -14.21 -31.53 3.63
N THR A 465 -14.58 -30.77 2.60
CA THR A 465 -15.84 -31.02 1.91
C THR A 465 -15.85 -32.37 1.20
N GLY A 466 -14.70 -32.81 0.67
CA GLY A 466 -14.54 -34.17 0.15
C GLY A 466 -14.87 -35.23 1.21
N SER A 467 -14.31 -35.10 2.41
CA SER A 467 -14.58 -36.02 3.54
C SER A 467 -16.06 -36.07 3.92
N TRP A 468 -16.73 -34.91 3.97
CA TRP A 468 -18.18 -34.89 4.21
C TRP A 468 -18.97 -35.54 3.07
N MET A 469 -18.49 -35.44 1.83
CA MET A 469 -19.13 -36.07 0.66
C MET A 469 -18.93 -37.59 0.59
N THR A 470 -18.12 -38.19 1.46
CA THR A 470 -17.96 -39.65 1.57
C THR A 470 -19.31 -40.37 1.74
N GLN A 471 -20.29 -39.75 2.42
CA GLN A 471 -21.64 -40.31 2.57
C GLN A 471 -22.39 -40.48 1.23
N PHE A 472 -22.04 -39.71 0.20
CA PHE A 472 -22.62 -39.77 -1.15
C PHE A 472 -21.72 -40.53 -2.15
N ARG A 473 -20.59 -41.09 -1.70
CA ARG A 473 -19.59 -41.73 -2.56
C ARG A 473 -20.17 -42.82 -3.46
N SER A 474 -21.01 -43.69 -2.93
CA SER A 474 -21.62 -44.79 -3.70
C SER A 474 -22.51 -44.26 -4.83
N GLN A 475 -23.17 -43.14 -4.59
CA GLN A 475 -24.13 -42.52 -5.50
C GLN A 475 -23.47 -41.62 -6.55
N LEU A 476 -22.32 -41.02 -6.23
CA LEU A 476 -21.53 -40.16 -7.12
C LEU A 476 -20.36 -40.90 -7.78
N SER A 477 -20.27 -42.22 -7.60
CA SER A 477 -19.09 -42.99 -7.99
C SER A 477 -18.82 -42.96 -9.50
N GLU A 478 -19.85 -42.83 -10.33
CA GLU A 478 -19.73 -42.77 -11.78
C GLU A 478 -19.17 -41.41 -12.23
N GLU A 479 -19.69 -40.31 -11.69
CA GLU A 479 -19.25 -38.95 -11.99
C GLU A 479 -17.81 -38.71 -11.48
N LEU A 480 -17.52 -39.15 -10.25
CA LEU A 480 -16.18 -39.03 -9.67
C LEU A 480 -15.14 -39.78 -10.51
N LYS A 481 -15.44 -41.02 -10.92
CA LYS A 481 -14.55 -41.81 -11.79
C LYS A 481 -14.40 -41.19 -13.17
N SER A 482 -15.47 -40.69 -13.77
CA SER A 482 -15.45 -40.13 -15.13
C SER A 482 -14.56 -38.90 -15.21
N ILE A 483 -14.65 -37.99 -14.25
CA ILE A 483 -13.81 -36.78 -14.18
C ILE A 483 -12.34 -37.18 -13.93
N SER A 484 -12.08 -38.03 -12.94
CA SER A 484 -10.72 -38.48 -12.61
C SER A 484 -10.04 -39.18 -13.80
N THR A 485 -10.76 -40.06 -14.51
CA THR A 485 -10.24 -40.77 -15.69
C THR A 485 -9.93 -39.80 -16.83
N LEU A 486 -10.78 -38.78 -17.04
CA LEU A 486 -10.52 -37.78 -18.07
C LEU A 486 -9.31 -36.91 -17.71
N LEU A 487 -9.14 -36.53 -16.44
CA LEU A 487 -7.95 -35.79 -15.97
C LEU A 487 -6.67 -36.59 -16.19
N ASP A 488 -6.67 -37.88 -15.85
CA ASP A 488 -5.53 -38.77 -16.12
C ASP A 488 -5.21 -38.80 -17.62
N LYS A 489 -6.23 -38.99 -18.48
CA LYS A 489 -6.08 -39.00 -19.94
C LYS A 489 -5.62 -37.64 -20.50
N TYR A 490 -6.02 -36.54 -19.89
CA TYR A 490 -5.64 -35.20 -20.31
C TYR A 490 -4.20 -34.86 -19.94
N GLY A 491 -3.57 -35.62 -19.04
CA GLY A 491 -2.20 -35.40 -18.58
C GLY A 491 -2.09 -34.75 -17.21
N TRP A 492 -3.15 -34.82 -16.39
CA TRP A 492 -3.17 -34.34 -15.00
C TRP A 492 -3.46 -35.46 -13.98
N PRO A 493 -2.65 -36.54 -13.92
CA PRO A 493 -2.85 -37.58 -12.91
C PRO A 493 -2.51 -37.10 -11.49
N ALA A 494 -3.09 -37.76 -10.48
CA ALA A 494 -3.00 -37.34 -9.08
C ALA A 494 -1.54 -37.13 -8.60
N ALA A 495 -0.66 -38.11 -8.85
CA ALA A 495 0.76 -38.05 -8.48
C ALA A 495 1.49 -36.84 -9.08
N THR A 496 1.11 -36.48 -10.30
CA THR A 496 1.74 -35.45 -11.13
C THR A 496 1.28 -34.05 -10.74
N VAL A 497 0.08 -33.90 -10.21
CA VAL A 497 -0.45 -32.60 -9.75
C VAL A 497 0.03 -32.26 -8.34
N GLN A 498 0.34 -33.28 -7.52
CA GLN A 498 0.83 -33.13 -6.15
C GLN A 498 2.34 -32.84 -6.06
N GLU A 499 3.13 -33.23 -7.06
CA GLU A 499 4.57 -32.94 -7.16
C GLU A 499 4.88 -32.07 -8.40
N PRO A 500 4.69 -30.73 -8.31
CA PRO A 500 4.66 -29.85 -9.49
C PRO A 500 6.01 -29.57 -10.16
N GLU A 501 7.13 -29.89 -9.53
CA GLU A 501 8.46 -29.33 -9.87
C GLU A 501 8.95 -29.65 -11.30
N ASN A 502 8.57 -30.80 -11.88
CA ASN A 502 8.99 -31.20 -13.24
C ASN A 502 7.84 -31.37 -14.24
N VAL A 503 6.60 -31.29 -13.76
CA VAL A 503 5.41 -31.62 -14.55
C VAL A 503 4.90 -30.41 -15.31
N LEU A 504 4.91 -29.25 -14.65
CA LEU A 504 4.26 -28.06 -15.17
C LEU A 504 4.84 -27.62 -16.52
N GLU A 505 6.14 -27.86 -16.76
CA GLU A 505 6.79 -27.53 -18.03
C GLU A 505 6.25 -28.39 -19.18
N ASN A 506 6.11 -29.70 -18.95
CA ASN A 506 5.73 -30.69 -19.96
C ASN A 506 4.23 -31.04 -19.98
N GLY A 507 3.45 -30.52 -19.04
CA GLY A 507 2.01 -30.77 -18.95
C GLY A 507 1.22 -30.24 -20.17
N PRO A 508 -0.05 -30.67 -20.33
CA PRO A 508 -0.89 -30.23 -21.45
C PRO A 508 -1.07 -28.70 -21.46
N LYS A 509 -1.23 -28.14 -22.67
CA LYS A 509 -1.61 -26.73 -22.86
C LYS A 509 -3.13 -26.65 -22.95
N ASP A 510 -3.76 -25.91 -22.04
CA ASP A 510 -5.19 -25.64 -22.14
C ASP A 510 -5.53 -24.60 -23.21
N ALA A 511 -6.82 -24.46 -23.52
CA ALA A 511 -7.27 -23.56 -24.58
C ALA A 511 -6.84 -22.11 -24.33
N LYS A 512 -6.91 -21.66 -23.07
CA LYS A 512 -6.54 -20.29 -22.69
C LYS A 512 -5.06 -20.03 -22.85
N LEU A 513 -4.23 -20.95 -22.39
CA LEU A 513 -2.78 -20.85 -22.53
C LEU A 513 -2.38 -20.81 -24.00
N LYS A 514 -3.00 -21.65 -24.83
CA LYS A 514 -2.74 -21.66 -26.27
C LYS A 514 -3.04 -20.31 -26.91
N GLU A 515 -4.24 -19.77 -26.71
CA GLU A 515 -4.63 -18.46 -27.26
C GLU A 515 -3.75 -17.32 -26.73
N LEU A 516 -3.36 -17.37 -25.45
CA LEU A 516 -2.42 -16.40 -24.87
C LEU A 516 -1.05 -16.48 -25.54
N PHE A 517 -0.55 -17.69 -25.81
CA PHE A 517 0.75 -17.88 -26.46
C PHE A 517 0.71 -17.43 -27.91
N ASP A 518 -0.34 -17.77 -28.64
CA ASP A 518 -0.54 -17.33 -30.03
C ASP A 518 -0.65 -15.78 -30.09
N TRP A 519 -1.27 -15.16 -29.09
CA TRP A 519 -1.30 -13.71 -28.95
C TRP A 519 0.09 -13.10 -28.69
N ILE A 520 0.88 -13.71 -27.81
CA ILE A 520 2.26 -13.27 -27.50
C ILE A 520 3.15 -13.37 -28.74
N GLU A 521 3.10 -14.50 -29.44
CA GLU A 521 3.88 -14.70 -30.67
C GLU A 521 3.53 -13.67 -31.75
N SER A 522 2.25 -13.30 -31.86
CA SER A 522 1.79 -12.34 -32.88
C SER A 522 2.01 -10.86 -32.54
N HIS A 523 2.11 -10.50 -31.25
CA HIS A 523 2.16 -9.09 -30.83
C HIS A 523 3.45 -8.68 -30.12
N LEU A 524 4.12 -9.61 -29.44
CA LEU A 524 5.29 -9.33 -28.60
C LEU A 524 6.59 -9.92 -29.15
N ARG A 525 6.50 -10.71 -30.23
CA ARG A 525 7.66 -11.27 -30.92
C ARG A 525 7.81 -10.73 -32.33
N LYS A 526 9.05 -10.48 -32.72
CA LYS A 526 9.45 -10.13 -34.08
C LYS A 526 10.76 -10.84 -34.40
N ASP A 527 10.81 -11.54 -35.54
CA ASP A 527 11.98 -12.30 -36.00
C ASP A 527 12.50 -13.32 -34.96
N GLY A 528 11.58 -13.90 -34.16
CA GLY A 528 11.89 -14.89 -33.13
C GLY A 528 12.38 -14.32 -31.78
N ALA A 529 12.49 -13.00 -31.65
CA ALA A 529 12.90 -12.32 -30.41
C ALA A 529 11.78 -11.45 -29.82
N PHE A 530 11.81 -11.22 -28.51
CA PHE A 530 10.87 -10.31 -27.84
C PHE A 530 11.18 -8.85 -28.16
N ILE A 531 10.12 -8.04 -28.24
CA ILE A 531 10.25 -6.59 -28.46
C ILE A 531 10.66 -5.90 -27.15
N GLU A 532 11.81 -5.22 -27.13
CA GLU A 532 12.45 -4.69 -25.91
C GLU A 532 11.60 -3.66 -25.13
N ASN A 533 10.72 -2.90 -25.82
CA ASN A 533 9.93 -1.83 -25.21
C ASN A 533 8.48 -2.19 -24.93
N GLU A 534 8.11 -3.47 -25.08
CA GLU A 534 6.77 -3.94 -24.79
C GLU A 534 6.73 -4.72 -23.48
N ARG A 535 5.62 -4.63 -22.76
CA ARG A 535 5.43 -5.32 -21.48
C ARG A 535 4.09 -6.03 -21.47
N LEU A 536 4.11 -7.30 -21.07
CA LEU A 536 2.91 -8.08 -20.79
C LEU A 536 2.70 -8.14 -19.28
N ILE A 537 1.50 -7.77 -18.84
CA ILE A 537 1.05 -7.98 -17.46
C ILE A 537 -0.15 -8.93 -17.53
N VAL A 538 -0.03 -10.08 -16.86
CA VAL A 538 -1.07 -11.10 -16.80
C VAL A 538 -1.64 -11.14 -15.39
N PHE A 539 -2.95 -10.95 -15.26
CA PHE A 539 -3.67 -11.05 -13.99
C PHE A 539 -4.36 -12.41 -13.88
N THR A 540 -4.21 -13.07 -12.74
CA THR A 540 -4.88 -14.34 -12.44
C THR A 540 -5.41 -14.34 -11.01
N GLU A 541 -6.60 -14.90 -10.78
CA GLU A 541 -7.19 -14.99 -9.43
C GLU A 541 -6.53 -16.04 -8.55
N TYR A 542 -5.98 -17.12 -9.15
CA TYR A 542 -5.56 -18.30 -8.40
C TYR A 542 -4.05 -18.53 -8.46
N LYS A 543 -3.44 -18.73 -7.29
CA LYS A 543 -2.02 -19.08 -7.13
C LYS A 543 -1.59 -20.28 -7.98
N ASN A 544 -2.40 -21.33 -8.06
CA ASN A 544 -2.06 -22.49 -8.88
C ASN A 544 -2.02 -22.16 -10.38
N THR A 545 -2.86 -21.23 -10.85
CA THR A 545 -2.83 -20.78 -12.25
C THR A 545 -1.60 -19.92 -12.50
N LEU A 546 -1.20 -19.10 -11.53
CA LEU A 546 0.04 -18.34 -11.59
C LEU A 546 1.28 -19.26 -11.66
N GLU A 547 1.36 -20.26 -10.79
CA GLU A 547 2.45 -21.27 -10.80
C GLU A 547 2.52 -22.00 -12.16
N TYR A 548 1.37 -22.39 -12.71
CA TYR A 548 1.24 -22.98 -14.04
C TYR A 548 1.77 -22.05 -15.14
N LEU A 549 1.34 -20.79 -15.17
CA LEU A 549 1.78 -19.82 -16.17
C LEU A 549 3.26 -19.50 -16.07
N VAL A 550 3.79 -19.31 -14.86
CA VAL A 550 5.22 -19.05 -14.63
C VAL A 550 6.08 -20.19 -15.20
N SER A 551 5.70 -21.44 -14.94
CA SER A 551 6.39 -22.59 -15.51
C SER A 551 6.30 -22.65 -17.04
N LYS A 552 5.13 -22.37 -17.61
CA LYS A 552 4.93 -22.33 -19.07
C LYS A 552 5.64 -21.17 -19.76
N PHE A 553 5.81 -20.04 -19.10
CA PHE A 553 6.60 -18.92 -19.63
C PHE A 553 8.10 -19.21 -19.59
N LYS A 554 8.59 -19.90 -18.55
CA LYS A 554 9.98 -20.38 -18.51
C LYS A 554 10.30 -21.30 -19.69
N SER A 555 9.39 -22.22 -20.04
CA SER A 555 9.59 -23.11 -21.19
C SER A 555 9.55 -22.39 -22.56
N LEU A 556 9.04 -21.15 -22.62
CA LEU A 556 9.14 -20.27 -23.81
C LEU A 556 10.45 -19.47 -23.88
N GLY A 557 11.33 -19.61 -22.88
CA GLY A 557 12.57 -18.84 -22.79
C GLY A 557 12.42 -17.47 -22.13
N MET A 558 11.34 -17.23 -21.37
CA MET A 558 11.25 -16.05 -20.50
C MET A 558 11.95 -16.35 -19.18
N GLU A 559 13.18 -15.86 -19.02
CA GLU A 559 14.04 -16.23 -17.89
C GLU A 559 13.59 -15.65 -16.54
N TYR A 560 12.84 -14.53 -16.53
CA TYR A 560 12.46 -13.82 -15.29
C TYR A 560 11.06 -13.15 -15.35
N PRO A 561 9.95 -13.89 -15.23
CA PRO A 561 8.67 -13.26 -14.94
C PRO A 561 8.73 -12.63 -13.54
N GLN A 562 8.48 -11.33 -13.42
CA GLN A 562 8.24 -10.70 -12.12
C GLN A 562 6.90 -11.21 -11.58
N VAL A 563 6.91 -11.79 -10.39
CA VAL A 563 5.72 -12.36 -9.74
C VAL A 563 5.40 -11.54 -8.51
N ASP A 564 4.25 -10.87 -8.55
CA ASP A 564 3.69 -10.12 -7.43
C ASP A 564 2.44 -10.84 -6.91
N PHE A 565 2.40 -11.11 -5.60
CA PHE A 565 1.20 -11.56 -4.90
C PHE A 565 0.50 -10.30 -4.35
N LEU A 566 -0.78 -10.11 -4.69
CA LEU A 566 -1.54 -8.91 -4.37
C LEU A 566 -2.33 -9.00 -3.06
#